data_AF-A0A1Q3A4P3-F1
#
_entry.id   AF-A0A1Q3A4P3-F1
#
_cell.length_a   1.000
_cell.length_b   1.000
_cell.length_c   1.000
_cell.angle_alpha   90.00
_cell.angle_beta   90.00
_cell.angle_gamma   90.00
#
_symmetry.space_group_name_H-M   'P 1'
#
loop_
_entity.id
_entity.type
_entity.pdbx_description
1 polymer ?
#
loop_
_entity_poly.entity_id
_entity_poly.type
_entity_poly.pdbx_seq_one_letter_code
_entity_poly.pdbx_strand_id
1 'polypeptide(L)'
;MFQIKLNDQLKRHIEELKKSNASNKELDMILEKDCVSIEALIKMYEDHWQNRVPLSQLLKPLNFQFKPKRIARSDYKPEFKEYLENLKLQQQEKDYQQLISANRELSTYEDEDKPLTPAQINRELKEQVTTVFNILVSVVSVAFAFWYWSGSSSGMALHYRVLISLFFGILILIAEVVVYNSYLQRVSDAKAKEKVKTERTKVVKRIVI
;
A
#
# COMPACT_ATOMS: atom_id res chain seq x y z
N MET A 1 22.22 18.51 -8.37
CA MET A 1 23.28 19.54 -8.49
C MET A 1 24.62 18.83 -8.48
N PHE A 2 25.33 18.86 -9.61
CA PHE A 2 26.56 18.13 -9.88
C PHE A 2 27.77 18.94 -9.40
N GLN A 3 28.80 18.27 -8.88
CA GLN A 3 30.08 18.87 -8.53
C GLN A 3 31.19 18.12 -9.28
N ILE A 4 32.13 18.88 -9.87
CA ILE A 4 33.29 18.35 -10.57
C ILE A 4 34.45 18.29 -9.58
N LYS A 5 35.12 17.14 -9.48
CA LYS A 5 36.35 17.00 -8.71
C LYS A 5 37.50 17.69 -9.45
N LEU A 6 38.31 18.47 -8.74
CA LEU A 6 39.49 19.13 -9.29
C LEU A 6 40.45 18.10 -9.87
N ASN A 7 40.81 18.29 -11.13
CA ASN A 7 41.89 17.57 -11.81
C ASN A 7 43.24 18.23 -11.48
N ASP A 8 44.34 17.48 -11.53
CA ASP A 8 45.69 17.98 -11.24
C ASP A 8 46.08 19.18 -12.14
N GLN A 9 45.60 19.21 -13.38
CA GLN A 9 45.78 20.35 -14.31
C GLN A 9 44.97 21.58 -13.87
N LEU A 10 43.74 21.35 -13.41
CA LEU A 10 42.85 22.40 -12.92
C LEU A 10 43.41 23.03 -11.63
N LYS A 11 43.96 22.20 -10.75
CA LYS A 11 44.58 22.62 -9.49
C LYS A 11 45.79 23.52 -9.75
N ARG A 12 46.67 23.15 -10.70
CA ARG A 12 47.82 23.97 -11.09
C ARG A 12 47.41 25.33 -11.67
N HIS A 13 46.41 25.36 -12.55
CA HIS A 13 45.93 26.62 -13.12
C HIS A 13 45.19 27.50 -12.09
N ILE A 14 44.48 26.91 -11.13
CA ILE A 14 43.87 27.64 -10.01
C ILE A 14 44.95 28.18 -9.06
N GLU A 15 46.05 27.44 -8.84
CA GLU A 15 47.21 27.92 -8.07
C GLU A 15 47.98 29.05 -8.78
N GLU A 16 48.10 29.00 -10.11
CA GLU A 16 48.64 30.11 -10.92
C GLU A 16 47.75 31.35 -10.82
N LEU A 17 46.42 31.18 -10.88
CA LEU A 17 45.48 32.29 -10.71
C LEU A 17 45.53 32.89 -9.30
N LYS A 18 45.71 32.06 -8.26
CA LYS A 18 45.90 32.52 -6.87
C LYS A 18 47.17 33.37 -6.72
N LYS A 19 48.24 33.06 -7.45
CA LYS A 19 49.47 33.88 -7.48
C LYS A 19 49.27 35.21 -8.20
N SER A 20 48.38 35.28 -9.21
CA SER A 20 48.10 36.52 -9.95
C SER A 20 47.03 37.42 -9.32
N ASN A 21 46.05 36.86 -8.60
CA ASN A 21 44.93 37.57 -7.98
C ASN A 21 44.77 37.12 -6.53
N ALA A 22 45.38 37.87 -5.60
CA ALA A 22 45.54 37.52 -4.20
C ALA A 22 44.26 37.64 -3.33
N SER A 23 43.07 37.82 -3.89
CA SER A 23 41.88 38.24 -3.12
C SER A 23 40.55 37.59 -3.52
N ASN A 24 40.51 36.28 -3.77
CA ASN A 24 39.23 35.57 -3.94
C ASN A 24 39.08 34.46 -2.90
N LYS A 25 38.29 34.73 -1.83
CA LYS A 25 37.90 33.75 -0.79
C LYS A 25 37.27 32.48 -1.39
N GLU A 26 36.66 32.60 -2.57
CA GLU A 26 36.07 31.49 -3.31
C GLU A 26 37.13 30.50 -3.82
N LEU A 27 38.33 30.98 -4.19
CA LEU A 27 39.43 30.12 -4.64
C LEU A 27 39.99 29.27 -3.50
N ASP A 28 40.08 29.83 -2.29
CA ASP A 28 40.53 29.09 -1.11
C ASP A 28 39.52 28.00 -0.71
N MET A 29 38.22 28.29 -0.78
CA MET A 29 37.17 27.29 -0.53
C MET A 29 37.12 26.17 -1.58
N ILE A 30 37.53 26.47 -2.82
CA ILE A 30 37.60 25.52 -3.93
C ILE A 30 38.81 24.59 -3.80
N LEU A 31 39.97 25.15 -3.42
CA LEU A 31 41.21 24.40 -3.15
C LEU A 31 41.08 23.47 -1.94
N GLU A 32 40.31 23.86 -0.92
CA GLU A 32 40.11 23.07 0.30
C GLU A 32 39.10 21.92 0.09
N LYS A 33 38.08 22.13 -0.74
CA LYS A 33 37.04 21.12 -1.01
C LYS A 33 37.36 20.20 -2.19
N ASP A 34 38.43 20.48 -2.95
CA ASP A 34 38.81 19.80 -4.19
C ASP A 34 37.62 19.63 -5.18
N CYS A 35 36.60 20.49 -5.11
CA CYS A 35 35.34 20.37 -5.85
C CYS A 35 34.81 21.73 -6.32
N VAL A 36 34.34 21.80 -7.56
CA VAL A 36 33.79 23.02 -8.18
C VAL A 36 32.41 22.74 -8.78
N SER A 37 31.48 23.69 -8.61
CA SER A 37 30.20 23.69 -9.33
C SER A 37 30.42 24.02 -10.81
N ILE A 38 29.72 23.34 -11.71
CA ILE A 38 29.83 23.59 -13.17
C ILE A 38 29.60 25.07 -13.50
N GLU A 39 28.66 25.73 -12.84
CA GLU A 39 28.36 27.15 -13.05
C GLU A 39 29.52 28.08 -12.64
N ALA A 40 30.20 27.75 -11.55
CA ALA A 40 31.38 28.49 -11.10
C ALA A 40 32.56 28.25 -12.06
N LEU A 41 32.72 27.03 -12.58
CA LEU A 41 33.78 26.70 -13.54
C LEU A 41 33.61 27.48 -14.85
N ILE A 42 32.37 27.61 -15.34
CA ILE A 42 32.07 28.34 -16.58
C ILE A 42 32.42 29.83 -16.41
N LYS A 43 31.99 30.47 -15.30
CA LYS A 43 32.35 31.87 -15.02
C LYS A 43 33.87 32.08 -14.97
N MET A 44 34.59 31.20 -14.28
CA MET A 44 36.06 31.29 -14.21
C MET A 44 36.75 31.07 -15.56
N TYR A 45 36.17 30.23 -16.43
CA TYR A 45 36.68 30.01 -17.78
C TYR A 45 36.52 31.24 -18.67
N GLU A 46 35.36 31.89 -18.62
CA GLU A 46 35.08 33.13 -19.35
C GLU A 46 36.00 34.27 -18.90
N ASP A 47 36.22 34.42 -17.58
CA ASP A 47 37.01 35.54 -17.06
C ASP A 47 38.53 35.40 -17.28
N HIS A 48 39.08 34.19 -17.32
CA HIS A 48 40.53 33.99 -17.22
C HIS A 48 41.17 33.04 -18.23
N TRP A 49 40.42 32.12 -18.83
CA TRP A 49 41.00 31.00 -19.60
C TRP A 49 40.57 30.93 -21.06
N GLN A 50 39.58 31.71 -21.48
CA GLN A 50 38.98 31.70 -22.82
C GLN A 50 40.01 31.81 -23.97
N ASN A 51 41.15 32.47 -23.73
CA ASN A 51 42.19 32.72 -24.74
C ASN A 51 43.47 31.87 -24.58
N ARG A 52 43.61 31.05 -23.53
CA ARG A 52 44.88 30.35 -23.23
C ARG A 52 44.82 28.84 -23.38
N VAL A 53 43.70 28.19 -23.04
CA VAL A 53 43.60 26.74 -23.03
C VAL A 53 42.21 26.31 -23.47
N PRO A 54 42.07 25.34 -24.40
CA PRO A 54 40.76 24.80 -24.73
C PRO A 54 40.17 24.07 -23.52
N LEU A 55 38.90 24.35 -23.21
CA LEU A 55 38.15 23.74 -22.09
C LEU A 55 38.25 22.19 -22.07
N SER A 56 38.37 21.57 -23.25
CA SER A 56 38.51 20.13 -23.43
C SER A 56 39.82 19.56 -22.85
N GLN A 57 40.87 20.36 -22.73
CA GLN A 57 42.15 19.99 -22.14
C GLN A 57 42.13 20.16 -20.62
N LEU A 58 41.41 21.18 -20.13
CA LEU A 58 41.21 21.44 -18.69
C LEU A 58 40.39 20.30 -18.02
N LEU A 59 39.37 19.81 -18.74
CA LEU A 59 38.44 18.79 -18.25
C LEU A 59 38.97 17.35 -18.34
N LYS A 60 40.18 17.07 -18.84
CA LYS A 60 40.68 15.70 -19.00
C LYS A 60 41.72 15.33 -17.91
N PRO A 61 41.50 14.28 -17.08
CA PRO A 61 40.28 13.47 -16.93
C PRO A 61 39.20 14.11 -16.05
N LEU A 62 37.93 13.96 -16.43
CA LEU A 62 36.79 14.53 -15.71
C LEU A 62 36.26 13.52 -14.70
N ASN A 63 36.36 13.83 -13.41
CA ASN A 63 35.78 13.01 -12.35
C ASN A 63 34.58 13.74 -11.72
N PHE A 64 33.41 13.12 -11.82
CA PHE A 64 32.19 13.64 -11.22
C PHE A 64 32.07 13.14 -9.78
N GLN A 65 31.75 14.05 -8.84
CA GLN A 65 31.34 13.66 -7.50
C GLN A 65 29.81 13.73 -7.42
N PHE A 66 29.19 12.56 -7.25
CA PHE A 66 27.76 12.47 -7.01
C PHE A 66 27.48 12.77 -5.54
N LYS A 67 26.44 13.55 -5.25
CA LYS A 67 25.93 13.65 -3.88
C LYS A 67 25.61 12.23 -3.38
N PRO A 68 26.05 11.85 -2.17
CA PRO A 68 25.77 10.52 -1.66
C PRO A 68 24.26 10.31 -1.64
N LYS A 69 23.82 9.16 -2.18
CA LYS A 69 22.41 8.79 -2.14
C LYS A 69 21.98 8.73 -0.68
N ARG A 70 20.92 9.47 -0.31
CA ARG A 70 20.37 9.39 1.05
C ARG A 70 20.06 7.92 1.35
N ILE A 71 20.70 7.39 2.38
CA ILE A 71 20.41 6.04 2.87
C ILE A 71 19.05 6.13 3.56
N ALA A 72 18.06 5.42 3.04
CA ALA A 72 16.76 5.37 3.70
C ALA A 72 16.96 4.88 5.14
N ARG A 73 16.30 5.53 6.12
CA ARG A 73 16.38 5.21 7.55
C ARG A 73 17.64 5.66 8.30
N SER A 74 18.55 6.42 7.68
CA SER A 74 19.77 6.91 8.37
C SER A 74 19.47 7.97 9.45
N ASP A 75 18.41 8.77 9.25
CA ASP A 75 18.09 9.94 10.07
C ASP A 75 17.00 9.68 11.13
N TYR A 76 16.76 8.41 11.47
CA TYR A 76 15.78 8.07 12.49
C TYR A 76 16.36 8.27 13.90
N LYS A 77 15.60 8.97 14.74
CA LYS A 77 15.87 9.06 16.19
C LYS A 77 15.96 7.65 16.81
N PRO A 78 16.81 7.44 17.82
CA PRO A 78 16.99 6.13 18.44
C PRO A 78 15.69 5.53 18.97
N GLU A 79 14.86 6.32 19.66
CA GLU A 79 13.53 5.89 20.16
C GLU A 79 12.60 5.41 19.04
N PHE A 80 12.66 6.06 17.88
CA PHE A 80 11.83 5.67 16.73
C PHE A 80 12.30 4.34 16.11
N LYS A 81 13.61 4.03 16.18
CA LYS A 81 14.15 2.76 15.70
C LYS A 81 13.67 1.60 16.57
N GLU A 82 13.66 1.76 17.89
CA GLU A 82 13.14 0.76 18.82
C GLU A 82 11.64 0.50 18.60
N TYR A 83 10.86 1.56 18.38
CA TYR A 83 9.44 1.40 18.03
C TYR A 83 9.23 0.62 16.73
N LEU A 84 10.02 0.91 15.69
CA LEU A 84 9.96 0.15 14.43
C LEU A 84 10.35 -1.31 14.59
N GLU A 85 11.31 -1.61 15.47
CA GLU A 85 11.71 -2.98 15.78
C GLU A 85 10.58 -3.74 16.49
N ASN A 86 9.91 -3.12 17.46
CA ASN A 86 8.73 -3.68 18.11
C ASN A 86 7.59 -3.95 17.11
N LEU A 87 7.32 -3.00 16.21
CA LEU A 87 6.32 -3.21 15.14
C LEU A 87 6.68 -4.37 14.22
N LYS A 88 7.97 -4.51 13.89
CA LYS A 88 8.45 -5.62 13.07
C LYS A 88 8.25 -6.96 13.77
N LEU A 89 8.54 -7.06 15.06
CA LEU A 89 8.30 -8.27 15.86
C LEU A 89 6.81 -8.62 15.92
N GLN A 90 5.94 -7.63 16.16
CA GLN A 90 4.49 -7.83 16.15
C GLN A 90 3.97 -8.33 14.81
N GLN A 91 4.52 -7.83 13.70
CA GLN A 91 4.14 -8.29 12.38
C GLN A 91 4.63 -9.71 12.11
N GLN A 92 5.87 -10.03 12.48
CA GLN A 92 6.42 -11.39 12.38
C GLN A 92 5.62 -12.41 13.20
N GLU A 93 5.17 -12.04 14.40
CA GLU A 93 4.33 -12.90 15.23
C GLU A 93 2.97 -13.17 14.55
N LYS A 94 2.33 -12.13 13.99
CA LYS A 94 1.09 -12.29 13.23
C LYS A 94 1.27 -13.20 12.02
N ASP A 95 2.35 -13.00 11.26
CA ASP A 95 2.66 -13.83 10.09
C ASP A 95 2.90 -15.29 10.52
N TYR A 96 3.61 -15.51 11.62
CA TYR A 96 3.82 -16.84 12.20
C TYR A 96 2.50 -17.50 12.63
N GLN A 97 1.63 -16.75 13.31
CA GLN A 97 0.30 -17.23 13.67
C GLN A 97 -0.54 -17.59 12.44
N GLN A 98 -0.45 -16.81 11.35
CA GLN A 98 -1.12 -17.12 10.08
C GLN A 98 -0.60 -18.40 9.45
N LEU A 99 0.72 -18.62 9.46
CA LEU A 99 1.31 -19.86 8.95
C LEU A 99 0.92 -21.08 9.79
N ILE A 100 0.89 -20.94 11.12
CA ILE A 100 0.39 -21.99 12.01
C ILE A 100 -1.10 -22.24 11.75
N SER A 101 -1.92 -21.20 11.65
CA SER A 101 -3.36 -21.36 11.44
C SER A 101 -3.67 -21.97 10.06
N ALA A 102 -2.96 -21.54 9.01
CA ALA A 102 -3.11 -22.09 7.67
C ALA A 102 -2.62 -23.54 7.58
N ASN A 103 -1.53 -23.89 8.28
CA ASN A 103 -1.08 -25.28 8.37
C ASN A 103 -2.02 -26.13 9.23
N ARG A 104 -2.60 -25.54 10.28
CA ARG A 104 -3.65 -26.18 11.09
C ARG A 104 -4.87 -26.50 10.25
N GLU A 105 -5.33 -25.60 9.37
CA GLU A 105 -6.44 -25.87 8.42
C GLU A 105 -6.14 -27.05 7.47
N LEU A 106 -4.88 -27.29 7.11
CA LEU A 106 -4.47 -28.47 6.32
C LEU A 106 -4.45 -29.76 7.15
N SER A 107 -4.36 -29.62 8.48
CA SER A 107 -4.31 -30.70 9.47
C SER A 107 -5.69 -31.04 10.06
N THR A 108 -6.73 -30.25 9.76
CA THR A 108 -8.10 -30.36 10.29
C THR A 108 -8.90 -31.56 9.74
N TYR A 109 -8.25 -32.61 9.23
CA TYR A 109 -8.91 -33.91 9.05
C TYR A 109 -8.84 -34.79 10.32
N GLU A 110 -8.16 -34.35 11.39
CA GLU A 110 -7.95 -35.20 12.58
C GLU A 110 -8.29 -34.60 13.96
N ASP A 111 -8.87 -33.39 14.09
CA ASP A 111 -9.19 -32.86 15.43
C ASP A 111 -10.45 -31.99 15.44
N GLU A 112 -11.55 -32.52 15.97
CA GLU A 112 -12.91 -31.95 15.96
C GLU A 112 -13.16 -30.89 17.05
N ASP A 113 -12.17 -30.54 17.89
CA ASP A 113 -12.40 -29.69 19.07
C ASP A 113 -11.40 -28.53 19.22
N LYS A 114 -11.64 -27.38 18.55
CA LYS A 114 -11.27 -26.04 19.10
C LYS A 114 -11.82 -24.82 18.33
N PRO A 115 -12.03 -23.69 19.04
CA PRO A 115 -12.97 -22.65 18.67
C PRO A 115 -12.40 -21.68 17.63
N LEU A 116 -13.29 -21.29 16.72
CA LEU A 116 -13.11 -20.22 15.75
C LEU A 116 -12.60 -18.93 16.42
N THR A 117 -11.65 -18.25 15.79
CA THR A 117 -11.01 -17.03 16.33
C THR A 117 -12.03 -15.87 16.38
N PRO A 118 -12.23 -15.18 17.52
CA PRO A 118 -13.29 -14.17 17.68
C PRO A 118 -13.17 -12.99 16.71
N ALA A 119 -11.98 -12.67 16.22
CA ALA A 119 -11.76 -11.56 15.29
C ALA A 119 -12.29 -11.82 13.87
N GLN A 120 -12.27 -13.07 13.40
CA GLN A 120 -12.85 -13.45 12.09
C GLN A 120 -14.37 -13.58 12.20
N ILE A 121 -14.84 -14.21 13.28
CA ILE A 121 -16.26 -14.29 13.62
C ILE A 121 -16.87 -12.88 13.65
N ASN A 122 -16.27 -11.92 14.35
CA ASN A 122 -16.85 -10.58 14.50
C ASN A 122 -16.98 -9.80 13.18
N ARG A 123 -16.09 -10.03 12.21
CA ARG A 123 -16.12 -9.30 10.93
C ARG A 123 -17.19 -9.89 9.99
N GLU A 124 -17.26 -11.21 9.94
CA GLU A 124 -18.28 -11.94 9.17
C GLU A 124 -19.68 -11.77 9.80
N LEU A 125 -19.77 -11.82 11.13
CA LEU A 125 -21.01 -11.55 11.86
C LEU A 125 -21.52 -10.13 11.61
N LYS A 126 -20.65 -9.12 11.54
CA LYS A 126 -21.11 -7.75 11.33
C LYS A 126 -21.78 -7.57 9.97
N GLU A 127 -21.23 -8.17 8.92
CA GLU A 127 -21.84 -8.17 7.58
C GLU A 127 -23.13 -9.01 7.54
N GLN A 128 -23.16 -10.13 8.26
CA GLN A 128 -24.33 -10.99 8.35
C GLN A 128 -25.47 -10.37 9.18
N VAL A 129 -25.15 -9.65 10.26
CA VAL A 129 -26.13 -8.98 11.14
C VAL A 129 -26.89 -7.88 10.39
N THR A 130 -26.22 -7.09 9.54
CA THR A 130 -26.92 -6.10 8.72
C THR A 130 -27.90 -6.76 7.74
N THR A 131 -27.54 -7.94 7.21
CA THR A 131 -28.43 -8.69 6.31
C THR A 131 -29.64 -9.24 7.06
N VAL A 132 -29.44 -9.82 8.25
CA VAL A 132 -30.54 -10.30 9.12
C VAL A 132 -31.45 -9.14 9.52
N PHE A 133 -30.88 -7.96 9.82
CA PHE A 133 -31.69 -6.78 10.15
C PHE A 133 -32.53 -6.32 8.96
N ASN A 134 -31.98 -6.32 7.75
CA ASN A 134 -32.71 -5.96 6.53
C ASN A 134 -33.90 -6.91 6.28
N ILE A 135 -33.69 -8.21 6.48
CA ILE A 135 -34.71 -9.28 6.43
C ILE A 135 -35.80 -9.04 7.48
N LEU A 136 -35.44 -8.69 8.73
CA LEU A 136 -36.43 -8.40 9.76
C LEU A 136 -37.29 -7.17 9.40
N VAL A 137 -36.68 -6.13 8.85
CA VAL A 137 -37.40 -4.91 8.44
C VAL A 137 -38.37 -5.20 7.29
N SER A 138 -38.00 -6.01 6.31
CA SER A 138 -38.88 -6.40 5.21
C SER A 138 -40.04 -7.27 5.67
N VAL A 139 -39.80 -8.28 6.51
CA VAL A 139 -40.85 -9.14 7.08
C VAL A 139 -41.86 -8.31 7.88
N VAL A 140 -41.38 -7.41 8.75
CA VAL A 140 -42.25 -6.54 9.56
C VAL A 140 -43.05 -5.60 8.67
N SER A 141 -42.43 -4.99 7.66
CA SER A 141 -43.10 -4.10 6.72
C SER A 141 -44.26 -4.80 5.98
N VAL A 142 -44.02 -6.02 5.50
CA VAL A 142 -45.02 -6.84 4.81
C VAL A 142 -46.13 -7.27 5.77
N ALA A 143 -45.80 -7.71 6.98
CA ALA A 143 -46.79 -8.08 7.99
C ALA A 143 -47.71 -6.90 8.36
N PHE A 144 -47.16 -5.69 8.51
CA PHE A 144 -47.94 -4.46 8.73
C PHE A 144 -48.82 -4.11 7.54
N ALA A 145 -48.31 -4.25 6.31
CA ALA A 145 -49.08 -4.01 5.09
C ALA A 145 -50.28 -4.96 4.97
N PHE A 146 -50.08 -6.26 5.19
CA PHE A 146 -51.17 -7.25 5.18
C PHE A 146 -52.16 -7.05 6.33
N TRP A 147 -51.67 -6.65 7.52
CA TRP A 147 -52.54 -6.33 8.66
C TRP A 147 -53.45 -5.14 8.37
N TYR A 148 -52.89 -4.05 7.85
CA TYR A 148 -53.65 -2.84 7.51
C TYR A 148 -54.61 -3.10 6.34
N TRP A 149 -54.17 -3.84 5.32
CA TRP A 149 -55.00 -4.20 4.16
C TRP A 149 -56.18 -5.10 4.56
N SER A 150 -55.93 -6.14 5.34
CA SER A 150 -56.98 -7.02 5.89
C SER A 150 -57.89 -6.27 6.87
N GLY A 151 -57.34 -5.25 7.53
CA GLY A 151 -58.02 -4.37 8.48
C GLY A 151 -59.04 -3.44 7.85
N SER A 152 -58.62 -2.74 6.79
CA SER A 152 -59.38 -1.66 6.15
C SER A 152 -60.28 -2.16 5.01
N SER A 153 -59.85 -3.15 4.23
CA SER A 153 -60.53 -3.50 2.98
C SER A 153 -61.54 -4.65 3.08
N SER A 154 -61.39 -5.57 4.04
CA SER A 154 -62.12 -6.85 3.98
C SER A 154 -63.19 -7.05 5.06
N GLY A 155 -63.31 -6.16 6.05
CA GLY A 155 -64.31 -6.30 7.12
C GLY A 155 -64.27 -7.65 7.86
N MET A 156 -63.16 -8.39 7.75
CA MET A 156 -63.08 -9.80 8.14
C MET A 156 -62.88 -9.96 9.64
N ALA A 157 -63.42 -11.05 10.21
CA ALA A 157 -63.26 -11.39 11.62
C ALA A 157 -61.79 -11.46 12.05
N LEU A 158 -61.52 -11.10 13.31
CA LEU A 158 -60.16 -10.97 13.88
C LEU A 158 -59.28 -12.20 13.61
N HIS A 159 -59.88 -13.40 13.66
CA HIS A 159 -59.19 -14.68 13.48
C HIS A 159 -58.58 -14.84 12.08
N TYR A 160 -59.31 -14.44 11.02
CA TYR A 160 -58.82 -14.54 9.64
C TYR A 160 -57.69 -13.55 9.36
N ARG A 161 -57.74 -12.35 9.97
CA ARG A 161 -56.69 -11.33 9.83
C ARG A 161 -55.35 -11.81 10.36
N VAL A 162 -55.37 -12.44 11.54
CA VAL A 162 -54.17 -13.00 12.17
C VAL A 162 -53.63 -14.17 11.33
N LEU A 163 -54.50 -15.08 10.88
CA LEU A 163 -54.08 -16.23 10.06
C LEU A 163 -53.42 -15.82 8.74
N ILE A 164 -54.03 -14.86 8.01
CA ILE A 164 -53.50 -14.37 6.73
C ILE A 164 -52.17 -13.63 6.93
N SER A 165 -52.10 -12.73 7.92
CA SER A 165 -50.86 -12.00 8.23
C SER A 165 -49.72 -12.94 8.64
N LEU A 166 -50.02 -13.94 9.48
CA LEU A 166 -49.05 -14.95 9.90
C LEU A 166 -48.58 -15.81 8.71
N PHE A 167 -49.51 -16.25 7.85
CA PHE A 167 -49.19 -17.10 6.70
C PHE A 167 -48.28 -16.37 5.69
N PHE A 168 -48.61 -15.14 5.32
CA PHE A 168 -47.76 -14.35 4.42
C PHE A 168 -46.44 -13.95 5.08
N GLY A 169 -46.43 -13.71 6.40
CA GLY A 169 -45.20 -13.49 7.17
C GLY A 169 -44.26 -14.69 7.14
N ILE A 170 -44.78 -15.91 7.24
CA ILE A 170 -43.97 -17.14 7.13
C ILE A 170 -43.47 -17.34 5.71
N LEU A 171 -44.32 -17.13 4.70
CA LEU A 171 -43.92 -17.27 3.29
C LEU A 171 -42.79 -16.30 2.91
N ILE A 172 -42.88 -15.04 3.33
CA ILE A 172 -41.84 -14.04 3.02
C ILE A 172 -40.54 -14.37 3.75
N LEU A 173 -40.61 -14.85 4.99
CA LEU A 173 -39.44 -15.29 5.76
C LEU A 173 -38.72 -16.45 5.04
N ILE A 174 -39.46 -17.46 4.58
CA ILE A 174 -38.89 -18.58 3.82
C ILE A 174 -38.24 -18.07 2.53
N ALA A 175 -38.92 -17.18 1.79
CA ALA A 175 -38.38 -16.63 0.56
C ALA A 175 -37.04 -15.91 0.79
N GLU A 176 -36.94 -15.11 1.85
CA GLU A 176 -35.71 -14.39 2.19
C GLU A 176 -34.57 -15.33 2.59
N VAL A 177 -34.83 -16.35 3.41
CA VAL A 177 -33.82 -17.35 3.80
C VAL A 177 -33.31 -18.13 2.59
N VAL A 178 -34.20 -18.52 1.67
CA VAL A 178 -33.80 -19.22 0.43
C VAL A 178 -32.95 -18.34 -0.47
N VAL A 179 -33.33 -17.06 -0.63
CA VAL A 179 -32.52 -16.09 -1.40
C VAL A 179 -31.14 -15.90 -0.78
N TYR A 180 -31.06 -15.79 0.55
CA TYR A 180 -29.79 -15.65 1.26
C TYR A 180 -28.91 -16.90 1.13
N ASN A 181 -29.48 -18.09 1.29
CA ASN A 181 -28.76 -19.34 1.13
C ASN A 181 -28.26 -19.53 -0.32
N SER A 182 -29.10 -19.20 -1.30
CA SER A 182 -28.72 -19.17 -2.71
C SER A 182 -27.58 -18.18 -2.99
N TYR A 183 -27.60 -17.00 -2.38
CA TYR A 183 -26.51 -16.03 -2.47
C TYR A 183 -25.22 -16.60 -1.89
N LEU A 184 -25.26 -17.20 -0.69
CA LEU A 184 -24.09 -17.78 -0.04
C LEU A 184 -23.46 -18.87 -0.90
N GLN A 185 -24.27 -19.75 -1.48
CA GLN A 185 -23.82 -20.80 -2.39
C GLN A 185 -23.15 -20.24 -3.65
N ARG A 186 -23.72 -19.18 -4.25
CA ARG A 186 -23.11 -18.51 -5.41
C ARG A 186 -21.77 -17.87 -5.08
N VAL A 187 -21.64 -17.27 -3.90
CA VAL A 187 -20.39 -16.67 -3.43
C VAL A 187 -19.34 -17.73 -3.16
N SER A 188 -19.70 -18.86 -2.54
CA SER A 188 -18.76 -19.97 -2.33
C SER A 188 -18.28 -20.56 -3.66
N ASP A 189 -19.19 -20.73 -4.63
CA ASP A 189 -18.86 -21.24 -5.96
C ASP A 189 -17.93 -20.29 -6.74
N ALA A 190 -18.14 -18.97 -6.62
CA ALA A 190 -17.28 -17.98 -7.24
C ALA A 190 -15.86 -18.01 -6.64
N LYS A 191 -15.75 -18.07 -5.30
CA LYS A 191 -14.47 -18.19 -4.60
C LYS A 191 -13.74 -19.49 -4.97
N ALA A 192 -14.46 -20.60 -5.10
CA ALA A 192 -13.89 -21.88 -5.53
C ALA A 192 -13.32 -21.79 -6.95
N LYS A 193 -14.04 -21.16 -7.88
CA LYS A 193 -13.56 -20.94 -9.26
C LYS A 193 -12.34 -20.02 -9.32
N GLU A 194 -12.29 -19.00 -8.48
CA GLU A 194 -11.15 -18.09 -8.40
C GLU A 194 -9.89 -18.79 -7.88
N LYS A 195 -10.01 -19.61 -6.82
CA LYS A 195 -8.90 -20.42 -6.30
C LYS A 195 -8.32 -21.40 -7.33
N VAL A 196 -9.16 -21.91 -8.22
CA VAL A 196 -8.74 -22.86 -9.29
C VAL A 196 -8.07 -22.14 -10.47
N LYS A 197 -8.23 -20.82 -10.60
CA LYS A 197 -7.64 -20.06 -11.71
C LYS A 197 -6.14 -19.83 -11.48
N THR A 198 -5.32 -20.80 -11.87
CA THR A 198 -3.86 -20.66 -11.85
C THR A 198 -3.40 -19.55 -12.81
N GLU A 199 -2.72 -18.54 -12.27
CA GLU A 199 -2.19 -17.41 -13.02
C GLU A 199 -1.07 -17.88 -13.98
N ARG A 200 -1.33 -17.81 -15.29
CA ARG A 200 -0.31 -18.09 -16.31
C ARG A 200 0.58 -16.87 -16.47
N THR A 201 1.62 -16.77 -15.64
CA THR A 201 2.67 -15.77 -15.83
C THR A 201 3.47 -16.09 -17.09
N LYS A 202 3.18 -15.37 -18.18
CA LYS A 202 4.05 -15.39 -19.37
C LYS A 202 5.28 -14.52 -19.05
N VAL A 203 6.36 -15.18 -18.67
CA VAL A 203 7.67 -14.54 -18.53
C VAL A 203 8.13 -14.11 -19.94
N VAL A 204 8.05 -12.81 -20.24
CA VAL A 204 8.59 -12.26 -21.48
C VAL A 204 10.11 -12.25 -21.35
N LYS A 205 10.76 -13.31 -21.81
CA LYS A 205 12.22 -13.35 -21.95
C LYS A 205 12.63 -12.37 -23.05
N ARG A 206 13.39 -11.35 -22.64
CA ARG A 206 14.26 -10.49 -23.45
C ARG A 206 13.60 -9.20 -23.94
N ILE A 207 13.92 -8.11 -23.24
CA ILE A 207 13.89 -6.76 -23.78
C ILE A 207 15.33 -6.50 -24.26
N VAL A 208 15.51 -6.30 -25.56
CA VAL A 208 16.78 -5.84 -26.13
C VAL A 208 16.64 -4.31 -26.27
N ILE A 209 17.50 -3.55 -25.61
CA ILE A 209 17.67 -2.10 -25.79
C ILE A 209 19.10 -1.88 -26.28
#